data_AF-A0A522RQY0-F1
#
_entry.id   AF-A0A522RQY0-F1
#
_cell.length_a   1.000
_cell.length_b   1.000
_cell.length_c   1.000
_cell.angle_alpha   90.00
_cell.angle_beta   90.00
_cell.angle_gamma   90.00
#
_symmetry.space_group_name_H-M   'P 1'
#
loop_
_entity.id
_entity.type
_entity.pdbx_description
1 polymer ?
#
loop_
_entity_poly.entity_id
_entity_poly.type
_entity_poly.pdbx_seq_one_letter_code
_entity_poly.pdbx_strand_id
1 'polypeptide(L)'
;MTPPARPFKPSLFALAGTTALFALTACSQQGAAPPAPAPSASVQAAANDAAAAKELKLYQDMLAKHADTLAAPVGQDIVQKYPGTSAAAEVQKTLAQVEATAKAKAEHDRLANLWYYQTANVDGNQSTASIYATGKPRGESTRLVLRRHVKWGLSTYLFAPDGSKGFVCKDLCSLVMRIDGKREVWKAYLPKTGEPAMFIKDDKRFIAALQKAKVIEMDVTTRDHGKETLKFEVGGYDPAKFLPMPKQ
;
A
#
# COMPACT_ATOMS: atom_id res chain seq x y z
N MET A 1 9.15 -44.29 7.35
CA MET A 1 9.19 -44.92 8.69
C MET A 1 8.70 -43.91 9.70
N THR A 2 7.53 -44.16 10.28
CA THR A 2 6.84 -43.32 11.26
C THR A 2 6.63 -44.17 12.50
N PRO A 3 6.85 -43.61 13.70
CA PRO A 3 6.10 -44.02 14.87
C PRO A 3 5.43 -42.84 15.61
N PRO A 4 4.48 -43.11 16.52
CA PRO A 4 3.23 -42.35 16.63
C PRO A 4 3.07 -41.48 17.89
N ALA A 5 2.01 -40.67 17.86
CA ALA A 5 1.50 -39.83 18.95
C ALA A 5 1.02 -40.63 20.18
N ARG A 6 1.11 -40.00 21.36
CA ARG A 6 0.40 -40.41 22.60
C ARG A 6 -0.04 -39.20 23.46
N PRO A 7 -1.04 -39.37 24.33
CA PRO A 7 -2.12 -38.40 24.53
C PRO A 7 -2.10 -37.65 25.88
N PHE A 8 -2.96 -36.62 25.93
CA PHE A 8 -3.36 -35.80 27.07
C PHE A 8 -4.04 -36.61 28.21
N LYS A 9 -3.79 -36.23 29.47
CA LYS A 9 -4.67 -36.50 30.61
C LYS A 9 -4.73 -35.29 31.56
N PRO A 10 -5.92 -34.78 31.90
CA PRO A 10 -6.12 -33.80 32.96
C PRO A 10 -6.39 -34.50 34.30
N SER A 11 -5.82 -33.98 35.39
CA SER A 11 -6.15 -34.41 36.75
C SER A 11 -6.97 -33.33 37.44
N LEU A 12 -8.26 -33.62 37.62
CA LEU A 12 -9.12 -33.00 38.62
C LEU A 12 -8.78 -33.59 39.98
N PHE A 13 -8.53 -32.74 40.98
CA PHE A 13 -8.75 -33.08 42.38
C PHE A 13 -9.53 -31.95 43.04
N ALA A 14 -10.73 -32.30 43.51
CA ALA A 14 -11.59 -31.52 44.37
C ALA A 14 -11.56 -32.14 45.77
N LEU A 15 -11.60 -31.30 46.82
CA LEU A 15 -12.14 -31.54 48.18
C LEU A 15 -11.97 -30.18 48.91
N ALA A 16 -13.01 -29.38 49.21
CA ALA A 16 -13.92 -29.47 50.37
C ALA A 16 -13.18 -29.67 51.71
N GLY A 17 -13.29 -28.86 52.77
CA GLY A 17 -14.07 -27.65 53.08
C GLY A 17 -13.84 -27.23 54.55
N THR A 18 -14.37 -26.05 54.90
CA THR A 18 -14.91 -25.63 56.21
C THR A 18 -13.98 -25.24 57.39
N THR A 19 -14.10 -23.96 57.79
CA THR A 19 -14.53 -23.40 59.11
C THR A 19 -13.58 -22.44 59.86
N ALA A 20 -14.18 -21.32 60.29
CA ALA A 20 -14.01 -20.58 61.55
C ALA A 20 -13.05 -19.37 61.64
N LEU A 21 -13.69 -18.19 61.66
CA LEU A 21 -13.55 -17.07 62.60
C LEU A 21 -12.15 -16.71 63.15
N PHE A 22 -11.65 -15.56 62.71
CA PHE A 22 -10.94 -14.63 63.59
C PHE A 22 -11.56 -13.24 63.48
N ALA A 23 -12.17 -12.80 64.58
CA ALA A 23 -12.50 -11.41 64.82
C ALA A 23 -11.21 -10.67 65.20
N LEU A 24 -10.86 -9.62 64.48
CA LEU A 24 -9.88 -8.62 64.89
C LEU A 24 -10.56 -7.26 64.89
N THR A 25 -10.80 -6.77 66.10
CA THR A 25 -11.16 -5.38 66.39
C THR A 25 -9.88 -4.55 66.58
N ALA A 26 -9.97 -3.28 66.14
CA ALA A 26 -9.20 -2.10 66.55
C ALA A 26 -7.81 -1.79 65.92
N CYS A 27 -7.86 -0.82 65.00
CA CYS A 27 -7.10 0.43 64.94
C CYS A 27 -5.58 0.44 64.68
N SER A 28 -5.22 0.89 63.47
CA SER A 28 -4.17 1.91 63.28
C SER A 28 -4.55 2.80 62.10
N GLN A 29 -5.00 4.02 62.41
CA GLN A 29 -5.23 5.09 61.45
C GLN A 29 -3.88 5.56 60.88
N GLN A 30 -3.55 5.15 59.66
CA GLN A 30 -2.72 5.96 58.78
C GLN A 30 -3.64 6.49 57.68
N GLY A 31 -3.94 7.78 57.78
CA GLY A 31 -4.87 8.47 56.90
C GLY A 31 -4.53 8.25 55.44
N ALA A 32 -5.41 7.54 54.73
CA ALA A 32 -5.55 7.74 53.31
C ALA A 32 -5.95 9.20 53.12
N ALA A 33 -5.05 10.00 52.55
CA ALA A 33 -5.40 11.34 52.11
C ALA A 33 -6.68 11.23 51.26
N PRO A 34 -7.70 12.08 51.49
CA PRO A 34 -8.88 12.07 50.65
C PRO A 34 -8.45 12.24 49.18
N PRO A 35 -9.08 11.52 48.23
CA PRO A 35 -8.75 11.70 46.82
C PRO A 35 -8.85 13.18 46.47
N ALA A 36 -7.81 13.71 45.83
CA ALA A 36 -7.75 15.12 45.46
C ALA A 36 -9.04 15.50 44.70
N PRO A 37 -9.66 16.65 45.00
CA PRO A 37 -10.90 17.05 44.35
C PRO A 37 -10.68 17.14 42.84
N ALA A 38 -11.57 16.52 42.07
CA ALA A 38 -11.56 16.65 40.62
C ALA A 38 -11.68 18.16 40.27
N PRO A 39 -10.90 18.65 39.29
CA PRO A 39 -10.98 20.06 38.88
C PRO A 39 -12.42 20.39 38.46
N SER A 40 -12.87 21.60 38.80
CA SER A 40 -14.20 22.06 38.39
C SER A 40 -14.33 22.08 36.87
N ALA A 41 -15.54 21.90 36.37
CA ALA A 41 -15.82 21.87 34.93
C ALA A 41 -15.29 23.11 34.18
N SER A 42 -15.27 24.28 34.83
CA SER A 42 -14.73 25.52 34.27
C SER A 42 -13.21 25.52 34.13
N VAL A 43 -12.47 24.94 35.09
CA VAL A 43 -11.00 24.81 35.02
C VAL A 43 -10.62 23.80 33.95
N GLN A 44 -11.36 22.70 33.84
CA GLN A 44 -11.14 21.70 32.79
C GLN A 44 -11.44 22.27 31.38
N ALA A 45 -12.50 23.07 31.23
CA ALA A 45 -12.82 23.74 29.97
C ALA A 45 -11.71 24.71 29.53
N ALA A 46 -11.22 25.55 30.44
CA ALA A 46 -10.12 26.48 30.14
C ALA A 46 -8.81 25.75 29.79
N ALA A 47 -8.51 24.63 30.46
CA ALA A 47 -7.36 23.79 30.13
C ALA A 47 -7.49 23.14 28.74
N ASN A 48 -8.69 22.66 28.40
CA ASN A 48 -9.00 22.11 27.08
C ASN A 48 -8.87 23.18 25.98
N ASP A 49 -9.39 24.39 26.20
CA ASP A 49 -9.24 25.50 25.25
C ASP A 49 -7.77 25.87 25.01
N ALA A 50 -6.97 25.96 26.08
CA ALA A 50 -5.55 26.27 25.97
C ALA A 50 -4.75 25.16 25.27
N ALA A 51 -5.10 23.88 25.51
CA ALA A 51 -4.48 22.75 24.82
C ALA A 51 -4.87 22.72 23.33
N ALA A 52 -6.16 22.88 23.03
CA ALA A 52 -6.68 22.90 21.67
C ALA A 52 -6.09 24.05 20.85
N ALA A 53 -5.86 25.23 21.45
CA ALA A 53 -5.20 26.36 20.77
C ALA A 53 -3.74 26.05 20.38
N LYS A 54 -3.01 25.29 21.19
CA LYS A 54 -1.63 24.85 20.85
C LYS A 54 -1.64 23.88 19.68
N GLU A 55 -2.55 22.90 19.69
CA GLU A 55 -2.68 21.93 18.60
C GLU A 55 -3.19 22.58 17.31
N LEU A 56 -4.11 23.56 17.40
CA LEU A 56 -4.55 24.36 16.26
C LEU A 56 -3.38 25.07 15.59
N LYS A 57 -2.46 25.66 16.37
CA LYS A 57 -1.26 26.30 15.82
C LYS A 57 -0.40 25.30 15.08
N LEU A 58 -0.20 24.09 15.64
CA LEU A 58 0.53 23.01 14.96
C LEU A 58 -0.13 22.60 13.65
N TYR A 59 -1.45 22.43 13.65
CA TYR A 59 -2.24 22.12 12.46
C TYR A 59 -2.07 23.19 11.38
N GLN A 60 -2.21 24.46 11.74
CA GLN A 60 -2.04 25.60 10.83
C GLN A 60 -0.61 25.67 10.27
N ASP A 61 0.41 25.45 11.10
CA ASP A 61 1.81 25.40 10.67
C ASP A 61 2.06 24.26 9.65
N MET A 62 1.39 23.12 9.81
CA MET A 62 1.47 22.01 8.85
C MET A 62 0.77 22.36 7.53
N LEU A 63 -0.39 23.02 7.58
CA LEU A 63 -1.08 23.48 6.37
C LEU A 63 -0.25 24.52 5.60
N ALA A 64 0.38 25.46 6.32
CA ALA A 64 1.27 26.46 5.71
C ALA A 64 2.48 25.82 5.01
N LYS A 65 2.87 24.61 5.39
CA LYS A 65 3.95 23.82 4.78
C LYS A 65 3.44 22.78 3.76
N HIS A 66 2.15 22.79 3.43
CA HIS A 66 1.51 21.79 2.57
C HIS A 66 1.73 20.34 3.04
N ALA A 67 1.77 20.14 4.36
CA ALA A 67 1.99 18.86 4.99
C ALA A 67 0.65 18.17 5.34
N ASP A 68 -0.28 18.08 4.39
CA ASP A 68 -1.65 17.59 4.60
C ASP A 68 -1.71 16.18 5.21
N THR A 69 -0.77 15.29 4.82
CA THR A 69 -0.67 13.93 5.37
C THR A 69 -0.32 13.90 6.85
N LEU A 70 0.35 14.93 7.36
CA LEU A 70 0.65 15.10 8.78
C LEU A 70 -0.43 15.92 9.49
N ALA A 71 -1.04 16.89 8.80
CA ALA A 71 -2.08 17.74 9.35
C ALA A 71 -3.40 17.00 9.59
N ALA A 72 -3.78 16.06 8.70
CA ALA A 72 -5.04 15.32 8.80
C ALA A 72 -5.23 14.62 10.18
N PRO A 73 -4.30 13.78 10.68
CA PRO A 73 -4.47 13.14 11.99
C PRO A 73 -4.47 14.14 13.15
N VAL A 74 -3.72 15.25 13.07
CA VAL A 74 -3.76 16.31 14.09
C VAL A 74 -5.13 16.98 14.12
N GLY A 75 -5.70 17.29 12.95
CA GLY A 75 -7.03 17.89 12.87
C GLY A 75 -8.13 16.95 13.39
N GLN A 76 -8.06 15.66 13.09
CA GLN A 76 -8.96 14.65 13.66
C GLN A 76 -8.86 14.63 15.20
N ASP A 77 -7.63 14.60 15.72
CA ASP A 77 -7.37 14.62 17.16
C ASP A 77 -7.97 15.86 17.84
N ILE A 78 -7.81 17.05 17.26
CA ILE A 78 -8.37 18.29 17.83
C ILE A 78 -9.90 18.20 17.93
N VAL A 79 -10.56 17.76 16.86
CA VAL A 79 -12.03 17.66 16.80
C VAL A 79 -12.54 16.59 17.77
N GLN A 80 -11.82 15.49 17.94
CA GLN A 80 -12.20 14.39 18.82
C GLN A 80 -11.93 14.68 20.30
N LYS A 81 -10.76 15.24 20.63
CA LYS A 81 -10.30 15.48 22.01
C LYS A 81 -10.91 16.75 22.61
N TYR A 82 -11.19 17.76 21.80
CA TYR A 82 -11.63 19.08 22.26
C TYR A 82 -12.96 19.53 21.63
N PRO A 83 -14.03 18.72 21.71
CA PRO A 83 -15.31 19.08 21.13
C PRO A 83 -15.86 20.37 21.78
N GLY A 84 -16.41 21.26 20.95
CA GLY A 84 -17.01 22.52 21.40
C GLY A 84 -16.03 23.68 21.60
N THR A 85 -14.72 23.46 21.50
CA THR A 85 -13.71 24.53 21.54
C THR A 85 -13.70 25.32 20.22
N SER A 86 -13.23 26.57 20.27
CA SER A 86 -13.04 27.40 19.06
C SER A 86 -12.05 26.79 18.08
N ALA A 87 -11.02 26.10 18.60
CA ALA A 87 -10.04 25.38 17.80
C ALA A 87 -10.64 24.22 17.01
N ALA A 88 -11.49 23.41 17.64
CA ALA A 88 -12.20 22.34 16.93
C ALA A 88 -13.14 22.90 15.85
N ALA A 89 -13.84 24.00 16.13
CA ALA A 89 -14.67 24.67 15.14
C ALA A 89 -13.86 25.23 13.95
N GLU A 90 -12.65 25.74 14.18
CA GLU A 90 -11.77 26.21 13.11
C GLU A 90 -11.27 25.05 12.24
N VAL A 91 -10.79 23.96 12.86
CA VAL A 91 -10.31 22.77 12.14
C VAL A 91 -11.42 22.12 11.31
N GLN A 92 -12.65 22.05 11.81
CA GLN A 92 -13.78 21.48 11.07
C GLN A 92 -14.03 22.14 9.71
N LYS A 93 -13.66 23.42 9.54
CA LYS A 93 -13.81 24.13 8.26
C LYS A 93 -12.95 23.55 7.14
N THR A 94 -11.79 23.00 7.49
CA THR A 94 -10.77 22.56 6.52
C THR A 94 -10.50 21.07 6.54
N LEU A 95 -10.85 20.38 7.64
CA LEU A 95 -10.46 18.99 7.89
C LEU A 95 -10.83 18.04 6.75
N ALA A 96 -12.06 18.10 6.23
CA ALA A 96 -12.51 17.22 5.16
C ALA A 96 -11.66 17.35 3.87
N GLN A 97 -11.27 18.58 3.51
CA GLN A 97 -10.42 18.82 2.35
C GLN A 97 -8.98 18.34 2.59
N VAL A 98 -8.47 18.56 3.80
CA VAL A 98 -7.12 18.12 4.19
C VAL A 98 -7.03 16.59 4.20
N GLU A 99 -8.05 15.90 4.72
CA GLU A 99 -8.15 14.44 4.66
C GLU A 99 -8.23 13.92 3.23
N ALA A 100 -9.06 14.55 2.38
CA ALA A 100 -9.16 14.18 0.96
C ALA A 100 -7.81 14.34 0.24
N THR A 101 -7.10 15.43 0.52
CA THR A 101 -5.77 15.72 -0.05
C THR A 101 -4.72 14.73 0.45
N ALA A 102 -4.69 14.47 1.76
CA ALA A 102 -3.82 13.48 2.38
C ALA A 102 -4.03 12.08 1.78
N LYS A 103 -5.30 11.65 1.62
CA LYS A 103 -5.65 10.37 1.01
C LYS A 103 -5.24 10.29 -0.46
N ALA A 104 -5.48 11.35 -1.23
CA ALA A 104 -5.08 11.40 -2.64
C ALA A 104 -3.55 11.32 -2.78
N LYS A 105 -2.80 12.03 -1.94
CA LYS A 105 -1.34 11.98 -1.90
C LYS A 105 -0.84 10.59 -1.50
N ALA A 106 -1.40 10.00 -0.46
CA ALA A 106 -1.02 8.65 -0.02
C ALA A 106 -1.26 7.61 -1.11
N GLU A 107 -2.39 7.69 -1.82
CA GLU A 107 -2.67 6.79 -2.94
C GLU A 107 -1.74 7.01 -4.12
N HIS A 108 -1.46 8.27 -4.47
CA HIS A 108 -0.47 8.60 -5.50
C HIS A 108 0.91 8.02 -5.15
N ASP A 109 1.38 8.23 -3.93
CA ASP A 109 2.70 7.76 -3.49
C ASP A 109 2.74 6.22 -3.42
N ARG A 110 1.66 5.58 -2.98
CA ARG A 110 1.53 4.11 -3.00
C ARG A 110 1.69 3.57 -4.42
N LEU A 111 0.95 4.13 -5.39
CA LEU A 111 1.00 3.71 -6.78
C LEU A 111 2.36 3.98 -7.41
N ALA A 112 2.97 5.14 -7.15
CA ALA A 112 4.30 5.48 -7.65
C ALA A 112 5.37 4.50 -7.13
N ASN A 113 5.27 4.07 -5.87
CA ASN A 113 6.19 3.12 -5.24
C ASN A 113 6.05 1.67 -5.76
N LEU A 114 5.03 1.36 -6.56
CA LEU A 114 4.93 0.08 -7.26
C LEU A 114 5.92 0.00 -8.44
N TRP A 115 6.34 1.15 -8.97
CA TRP A 115 7.19 1.23 -10.14
C TRP A 115 8.67 1.22 -9.79
N TYR A 116 9.42 0.48 -10.58
CA TYR A 116 10.87 0.41 -10.49
C TYR A 116 11.52 0.89 -11.78
N TYR A 117 12.37 1.92 -11.67
CA TYR A 117 13.08 2.54 -12.77
C TYR A 117 14.57 2.28 -12.63
N GLN A 118 15.22 1.89 -13.73
CA GLN A 118 16.67 1.69 -13.74
C GLN A 118 17.29 2.19 -15.04
N THR A 119 18.58 2.50 -14.94
CA THR A 119 19.47 2.57 -16.10
C THR A 119 20.59 1.57 -15.93
N ALA A 120 20.94 0.87 -17.00
CA ALA A 120 22.02 -0.10 -17.00
C ALA A 120 22.76 -0.08 -18.34
N ASN A 121 23.99 -0.59 -18.35
CA ASN A 121 24.73 -0.84 -19.58
C ASN A 121 24.88 -2.36 -19.76
N VAL A 122 24.02 -2.94 -20.61
CA VAL A 122 24.01 -4.38 -20.92
C VAL A 122 23.92 -4.48 -22.43
N ASP A 123 25.06 -4.71 -23.08
CA ASP A 123 25.23 -4.62 -24.55
C ASP A 123 24.82 -3.27 -25.17
N GLY A 124 24.81 -2.22 -24.32
CA GLY A 124 24.37 -0.88 -24.65
C GLY A 124 23.62 -0.25 -23.47
N ASN A 125 23.54 1.08 -23.48
CA ASN A 125 22.76 1.80 -22.48
C ASN A 125 21.26 1.49 -22.64
N GLN A 126 20.60 1.30 -21.51
CA GLN A 126 19.16 1.14 -21.45
C GLN A 126 18.54 1.88 -20.28
N SER A 127 17.29 2.31 -20.48
CA SER A 127 16.37 2.68 -19.40
C SER A 127 15.26 1.65 -19.33
N THR A 128 14.91 1.23 -18.12
CA THR A 128 13.80 0.34 -17.85
C THR A 128 12.82 0.99 -16.86
N ALA A 129 11.54 0.69 -17.05
CA ALA A 129 10.49 0.91 -16.06
C ALA A 129 9.72 -0.40 -15.90
N SER A 130 9.46 -0.83 -14.68
CA SER A 130 8.80 -2.12 -14.44
C SER A 130 7.88 -2.10 -13.24
N ILE A 131 6.87 -2.97 -13.28
CA ILE A 131 5.86 -3.14 -12.24
C ILE A 131 5.46 -4.62 -12.18
N TYR A 132 5.20 -5.14 -10.99
CA TYR A 132 4.72 -6.51 -10.79
C TYR A 132 3.19 -6.58 -10.84
N ALA A 133 2.67 -7.70 -11.33
CA ALA A 133 1.24 -7.99 -11.21
C ALA A 133 0.84 -8.08 -9.73
N THR A 134 -0.35 -7.60 -9.39
CA THR A 134 -0.92 -7.69 -8.05
C THR A 134 -1.46 -9.09 -7.75
N GLY A 135 -1.51 -9.46 -6.48
CA GLY A 135 -2.18 -10.69 -6.00
C GLY A 135 -1.25 -11.83 -5.64
N LYS A 136 0.04 -11.76 -6.00
CA LYS A 136 1.08 -12.71 -5.57
C LYS A 136 2.30 -11.96 -4.99
N PRO A 137 3.17 -12.61 -4.20
CA PRO A 137 4.47 -12.04 -3.82
C PRO A 137 5.33 -11.71 -5.05
N ARG A 138 6.22 -10.72 -4.94
CA ARG A 138 7.03 -10.23 -6.09
C ARG A 138 7.83 -11.35 -6.79
N GLY A 139 8.42 -12.28 -6.05
CA GLY A 139 9.19 -13.39 -6.62
C GLY A 139 8.37 -14.40 -7.43
N GLU A 140 7.05 -14.38 -7.25
CA GLU A 140 6.08 -15.29 -7.91
C GLU A 140 5.18 -14.54 -8.91
N SER A 141 5.41 -13.24 -9.08
CA SER A 141 4.55 -12.36 -9.87
C SER A 141 5.16 -12.11 -11.25
N THR A 142 4.33 -12.20 -12.29
CA THR A 142 4.71 -11.72 -13.62
C THR A 142 5.03 -10.23 -13.55
N ARG A 143 6.12 -9.82 -14.18
CA ARG A 143 6.56 -8.42 -14.24
C ARG A 143 6.27 -7.83 -15.62
N LEU A 144 5.59 -6.70 -15.66
CA LEU A 144 5.52 -5.86 -16.85
C LEU A 144 6.77 -4.99 -16.93
N VAL A 145 7.43 -4.98 -18.08
CA VAL A 145 8.67 -4.24 -18.32
C VAL A 145 8.55 -3.38 -19.58
N LEU A 146 8.88 -2.12 -19.43
CA LEU A 146 9.17 -1.19 -20.51
C LEU A 146 10.69 -1.04 -20.58
N ARG A 147 11.27 -1.13 -21.77
CA ARG A 147 12.70 -0.97 -21.98
C ARG A 147 12.96 -0.10 -23.20
N ARG A 148 13.81 0.91 -23.05
CA ARG A 148 14.47 1.60 -24.16
C ARG A 148 15.92 1.17 -24.16
N HIS A 149 16.37 0.56 -25.24
CA HIS A 149 17.76 0.15 -25.44
C HIS A 149 18.34 0.89 -26.64
N VAL A 150 19.58 1.41 -26.53
CA VAL A 150 20.20 2.20 -27.61
C VAL A 150 20.29 1.43 -28.94
N LYS A 151 20.51 0.11 -28.91
CA LYS A 151 20.58 -0.73 -30.13
C LYS A 151 19.25 -1.38 -30.52
N TRP A 152 18.43 -1.76 -29.55
CA TRP A 152 17.22 -2.58 -29.81
C TRP A 152 15.95 -1.74 -29.88
N GLY A 153 16.03 -0.47 -29.49
CA GLY A 153 14.89 0.44 -29.46
C GLY A 153 13.98 0.20 -28.26
N LEU A 154 12.71 0.56 -28.44
CA LEU A 154 11.67 0.45 -27.44
C LEU A 154 11.07 -0.97 -27.47
N SER A 155 10.82 -1.54 -26.29
CA SER A 155 10.12 -2.80 -26.13
C SER A 155 9.29 -2.81 -24.86
N THR A 156 8.12 -3.43 -24.93
CA THR A 156 7.17 -3.64 -23.83
C THR A 156 6.85 -5.13 -23.75
N TYR A 157 7.04 -5.73 -22.59
CA TYR A 157 6.89 -7.17 -22.45
C TYR A 157 6.52 -7.58 -21.04
N LEU A 158 5.88 -8.74 -20.95
CA LEU A 158 5.69 -9.48 -19.70
C LEU A 158 6.87 -10.41 -19.52
N PHE A 159 7.42 -10.46 -18.31
CA PHE A 159 8.47 -11.39 -17.92
C PHE A 159 7.88 -12.31 -16.84
N ALA A 160 7.90 -13.62 -17.11
CA ALA A 160 7.35 -14.59 -16.17
C ALA A 160 8.21 -14.64 -14.88
N PRO A 161 7.65 -15.13 -13.77
CA PRO A 161 8.39 -15.30 -12.52
C PRO A 161 9.64 -16.18 -12.70
N ASP A 162 10.62 -16.01 -11.83
CA ASP A 162 11.85 -16.81 -11.86
C ASP A 162 11.51 -18.31 -11.72
N GLY A 163 12.16 -19.15 -12.53
CA GLY A 163 11.89 -20.59 -12.58
C GLY A 163 10.64 -20.99 -13.40
N SER A 164 9.86 -20.04 -13.93
CA SER A 164 8.74 -20.33 -14.82
C SER A 164 9.18 -20.84 -16.19
N LYS A 165 8.37 -21.71 -16.80
CA LYS A 165 8.51 -22.13 -18.21
C LYS A 165 8.01 -21.07 -19.20
N GLY A 166 7.47 -19.96 -18.72
CA GLY A 166 7.01 -18.83 -19.52
C GLY A 166 5.59 -18.97 -20.06
N PHE A 167 5.32 -18.26 -21.16
CA PHE A 167 3.98 -18.10 -21.71
C PHE A 167 3.68 -19.06 -22.87
N VAL A 168 2.38 -19.24 -23.15
CA VAL A 168 1.87 -19.90 -24.35
C VAL A 168 1.41 -18.84 -25.33
N CYS A 169 2.13 -18.70 -26.44
CA CYS A 169 1.79 -17.81 -27.55
C CYS A 169 2.42 -18.36 -28.82
N LYS A 170 1.59 -18.66 -29.84
CA LYS A 170 2.06 -19.15 -31.14
C LYS A 170 2.17 -17.98 -32.11
N ASP A 171 3.35 -17.82 -32.71
CA ASP A 171 3.66 -16.74 -33.65
C ASP A 171 3.23 -15.37 -33.10
N LEU A 172 2.27 -14.72 -33.77
CA LEU A 172 1.63 -13.50 -33.31
C LEU A 172 0.25 -13.84 -32.72
N CYS A 173 0.19 -13.99 -31.40
CA CYS A 173 -1.05 -14.32 -30.70
C CYS A 173 -1.87 -13.06 -30.35
N SER A 174 -3.13 -13.29 -29.98
CA SER A 174 -4.03 -12.26 -29.46
C SER A 174 -3.96 -12.22 -27.95
N LEU A 175 -3.67 -11.04 -27.39
CA LEU A 175 -3.65 -10.75 -25.97
C LEU A 175 -4.86 -9.89 -25.63
N VAL A 176 -5.77 -10.43 -24.80
CA VAL A 176 -6.93 -9.66 -24.32
C VAL A 176 -6.46 -8.78 -23.18
N MET A 177 -6.69 -7.48 -23.30
CA MET A 177 -6.42 -6.50 -22.26
C MET A 177 -7.72 -5.84 -21.80
N ARG A 178 -7.77 -5.42 -20.53
CA ARG A 178 -8.78 -4.48 -20.04
C ARG A 178 -8.05 -3.28 -19.49
N ILE A 179 -8.23 -2.13 -20.13
CA ILE A 179 -7.65 -0.86 -19.70
C ILE A 179 -8.76 -0.09 -19.01
N ASP A 180 -8.65 0.08 -17.69
CA ASP A 180 -9.72 0.63 -16.85
C ASP A 180 -11.09 -0.01 -17.13
N GLY A 181 -11.10 -1.35 -17.27
CA GLY A 181 -12.29 -2.15 -17.55
C GLY A 181 -12.71 -2.20 -19.03
N LYS A 182 -12.18 -1.33 -19.89
CA LYS A 182 -12.47 -1.37 -21.33
C LYS A 182 -11.68 -2.49 -22.01
N ARG A 183 -12.40 -3.47 -22.54
CA ARG A 183 -11.80 -4.63 -23.22
C ARG A 183 -11.22 -4.24 -24.59
N GLU A 184 -9.97 -4.62 -24.81
CA GLU A 184 -9.25 -4.47 -26.07
C GLU A 184 -8.50 -5.75 -26.43
N VAL A 185 -8.21 -5.95 -27.73
CA VAL A 185 -7.39 -7.06 -28.21
C VAL A 185 -6.11 -6.50 -28.81
N TRP A 186 -4.99 -7.01 -28.32
CA TRP A 186 -3.64 -6.59 -28.69
C TRP A 186 -2.90 -7.77 -29.32
N LYS A 187 -1.79 -7.49 -30.00
CA LYS A 187 -0.92 -8.51 -30.56
C LYS A 187 0.30 -8.70 -29.68
N ALA A 188 0.65 -9.96 -29.45
CA ALA A 188 1.81 -10.34 -28.66
C ALA A 188 2.57 -11.49 -29.33
N TYR A 189 3.84 -11.68 -28.96
CA TYR A 189 4.68 -12.74 -29.49
C TYR A 189 5.74 -13.18 -28.46
N LEU A 190 6.24 -14.41 -28.61
CA LEU A 190 7.41 -14.87 -27.85
C LEU A 190 8.70 -14.50 -28.60
N PRO A 191 9.75 -14.07 -27.90
CA PRO A 191 11.04 -13.84 -28.50
C PRO A 191 11.64 -15.16 -29.01
N LYS A 192 12.43 -15.09 -30.09
CA LYS A 192 13.08 -16.28 -30.67
C LYS A 192 14.21 -16.84 -29.80
N THR A 193 14.76 -15.99 -28.94
CA THR A 193 15.88 -16.28 -28.04
C THR A 193 15.49 -17.15 -26.84
N GLY A 194 14.18 -17.41 -26.65
CA GLY A 194 13.67 -18.43 -25.72
C GLY A 194 13.55 -17.99 -24.27
N GLU A 195 13.86 -16.73 -23.94
CA GLU A 195 13.58 -16.19 -22.61
C GLU A 195 12.09 -16.29 -22.27
N PRO A 196 11.72 -16.44 -20.98
CA PRO A 196 10.33 -16.60 -20.55
C PRO A 196 9.57 -15.27 -20.56
N ALA A 197 9.58 -14.60 -21.71
CA ALA A 197 8.97 -13.30 -21.94
C ALA A 197 7.91 -13.36 -23.04
N MET A 198 6.93 -12.46 -22.97
CA MET A 198 5.95 -12.23 -24.02
C MET A 198 5.91 -10.75 -24.35
N PHE A 199 6.29 -10.40 -25.57
CA PHE A 199 6.37 -9.03 -26.05
C PHE A 199 5.01 -8.56 -26.58
N ILE A 200 4.66 -7.32 -26.29
CA ILE A 200 3.51 -6.63 -26.87
C ILE A 200 4.00 -5.94 -28.15
N LYS A 201 3.30 -6.15 -29.27
CA LYS A 201 3.81 -5.77 -30.59
C LYS A 201 3.86 -4.26 -30.87
N ASP A 202 2.93 -3.50 -30.30
CA ASP A 202 2.80 -2.05 -30.52
C ASP A 202 3.16 -1.29 -29.24
N ASP A 203 4.47 -1.14 -29.02
CA ASP A 203 5.02 -0.54 -27.80
C ASP A 203 4.58 0.90 -27.59
N LYS A 204 4.49 1.68 -28.69
CA LYS A 204 4.12 3.09 -28.61
C LYS A 204 2.67 3.26 -28.22
N ARG A 205 1.77 2.49 -28.83
CA ARG A 205 0.36 2.47 -28.45
C ARG A 205 0.19 2.00 -27.01
N PHE A 206 0.94 0.96 -26.60
CA PHE A 206 0.88 0.45 -25.23
C PHE A 206 1.25 1.51 -24.20
N ILE A 207 2.37 2.22 -24.40
CA ILE A 207 2.81 3.26 -23.47
C ILE A 207 1.83 4.45 -23.47
N ALA A 208 1.28 4.84 -24.62
CA ALA A 208 0.29 5.91 -24.69
C ALA A 208 -1.01 5.55 -23.92
N ALA A 209 -1.39 4.27 -23.92
CA ALA A 209 -2.50 3.77 -23.11
C ALA A 209 -2.14 3.72 -21.62
N LEU A 210 -0.95 3.18 -21.29
CA LEU A 210 -0.40 3.09 -19.93
C LEU A 210 -0.39 4.44 -19.21
N GLN A 211 0.06 5.50 -19.90
CA GLN A 211 0.14 6.86 -19.35
C GLN A 211 -1.20 7.44 -18.91
N LYS A 212 -2.31 6.90 -19.40
CA LYS A 212 -3.67 7.39 -19.09
C LYS A 212 -4.43 6.42 -18.18
N ALA A 213 -3.94 5.20 -18.03
CA ALA A 213 -4.63 4.12 -17.35
C ALA A 213 -4.39 4.17 -15.84
N LYS A 214 -5.37 3.73 -15.05
CA LYS A 214 -5.17 3.44 -13.63
C LYS A 214 -4.84 1.97 -13.42
N VAL A 215 -5.51 1.10 -14.14
CA VAL A 215 -5.36 -0.35 -14.07
C VAL A 215 -5.32 -0.95 -15.48
N ILE A 216 -4.41 -1.89 -15.69
CA ILE A 216 -4.39 -2.74 -16.88
C ILE A 216 -4.48 -4.19 -16.43
N GLU A 217 -5.45 -4.91 -16.97
CA GLU A 217 -5.56 -6.36 -16.82
C GLU A 217 -5.22 -7.05 -18.14
N MET A 218 -4.59 -8.21 -18.08
CA MET A 218 -4.17 -8.97 -19.26
C MET A 218 -4.46 -10.46 -19.07
N ASP A 219 -5.24 -11.04 -19.98
CA ASP A 219 -5.52 -12.47 -19.95
C ASP A 219 -4.38 -13.21 -20.67
N VAL A 220 -3.64 -14.04 -19.94
CA VAL A 220 -2.51 -14.81 -20.45
C VAL A 220 -2.74 -16.30 -20.25
N THR A 221 -1.94 -17.11 -20.93
CA THR A 221 -1.82 -18.53 -20.63
C THR A 221 -0.35 -18.83 -20.35
N THR A 222 -0.06 -19.33 -19.16
CA THR A 222 1.28 -19.77 -18.77
C THR A 222 1.42 -21.27 -19.01
N ARG A 223 2.66 -21.71 -19.25
CA ARG A 223 2.97 -23.14 -19.42
C ARG A 223 2.88 -23.93 -18.11
N ASP A 224 2.96 -23.24 -16.97
CA ASP A 224 2.98 -23.85 -15.65
C ASP A 224 1.57 -23.94 -15.03
N HIS A 225 0.74 -22.91 -15.20
CA HIS A 225 -0.53 -22.78 -14.47
C HIS A 225 -1.76 -22.61 -15.38
N GLY A 226 -1.57 -22.59 -16.70
CA GLY A 226 -2.67 -22.41 -17.64
C GLY A 226 -3.15 -20.95 -17.68
N LYS A 227 -4.47 -20.75 -17.84
CA LYS A 227 -5.05 -19.42 -18.03
C LYS A 227 -5.05 -18.63 -16.73
N GLU A 228 -4.58 -17.38 -16.77
CA GLU A 228 -4.73 -16.43 -15.66
C GLU A 228 -4.93 -15.00 -16.17
N THR A 229 -5.51 -14.16 -15.34
CA THR A 229 -5.63 -12.71 -15.60
C THR A 229 -4.64 -11.99 -14.70
N LEU A 230 -3.66 -11.34 -15.32
CA LEU A 230 -2.71 -10.49 -14.63
C LEU A 230 -3.32 -9.11 -14.43
N LYS A 231 -3.16 -8.52 -13.25
CA LYS A 231 -3.63 -7.16 -12.94
C LYS A 231 -2.46 -6.27 -12.54
N PHE A 232 -2.34 -5.10 -13.16
CA PHE A 232 -1.31 -4.11 -12.87
C PHE A 232 -1.96 -2.78 -12.49
N GLU A 233 -1.59 -2.22 -11.34
CA GLU A 233 -1.98 -0.88 -10.90
C GLU A 233 -1.01 0.16 -11.47
N VAL A 234 -1.25 0.57 -12.70
CA VAL A 234 -0.29 1.35 -13.49
C VAL A 234 -0.36 2.86 -13.26
N GLY A 235 -1.37 3.35 -12.53
CA GLY A 235 -1.63 4.79 -12.34
C GLY A 235 -0.50 5.61 -11.72
N GLY A 236 0.52 4.98 -11.14
CA GLY A 236 1.73 5.63 -10.62
C GLY A 236 2.89 5.74 -11.62
N TYR A 237 2.66 5.44 -12.90
CA TYR A 237 3.69 5.51 -13.93
C TYR A 237 4.16 6.96 -14.16
N ASP A 238 5.48 7.17 -14.10
CA ASP A 238 6.14 8.46 -14.29
C ASP A 238 6.95 8.44 -15.59
N PRO A 239 6.46 9.07 -16.67
CA PRO A 239 7.17 9.10 -17.95
C PRO A 239 8.49 9.88 -17.89
N ALA A 240 8.67 10.80 -16.93
CA ALA A 240 9.91 11.55 -16.78
C ALA A 240 11.05 10.69 -16.23
N LYS A 241 10.73 9.63 -15.47
CA LYS A 241 11.71 8.65 -14.96
C LYS A 241 12.05 7.55 -15.96
N PHE A 242 11.20 7.32 -16.97
CA PHE A 242 11.51 6.43 -18.09
C PHE A 242 12.30 7.20 -19.17
N LEU A 243 13.62 7.28 -18.96
CA LEU A 243 14.50 8.17 -19.72
C LEU A 243 14.54 7.82 -21.22
N PRO A 244 14.63 8.83 -22.12
CA PRO A 244 14.88 8.58 -23.53
C PRO A 244 16.27 7.96 -23.70
N MET A 245 16.40 6.99 -24.61
CA MET A 245 17.69 6.46 -25.03
C MET A 245 17.86 6.81 -26.51
N PRO A 246 18.82 7.69 -26.87
CA PRO A 246 19.10 7.98 -28.27
C PRO A 246 19.55 6.68 -28.95
N LYS A 247 18.98 6.38 -30.12
CA LYS A 247 19.50 5.27 -30.91
C LYS A 247 20.94 5.61 -31.33
N GLN A 248 21.81 4.63 -31.17
CA GLN A 248 23.19 4.67 -31.68
C GLN A 248 23.29 3.81 -32.92
#